data_AF-A0A3M1Y860-F1
#
_entry.id   AF-A0A3M1Y860-F1
#
_cell.length_a   1.000
_cell.length_b   1.000
_cell.length_c   1.000
_cell.angle_alpha   90.00
_cell.angle_beta   90.00
_cell.angle_gamma   90.00
#
_symmetry.space_group_name_H-M   'P 1'
#
loop_
_entity.id
_entity.type
_entity.pdbx_description
1 polymer ?
#
loop_
_entity_poly.entity_id
_entity_poly.type
_entity_poly.pdbx_seq_one_letter_code
_entity_poly.pdbx_strand_id
1 'polypeptide(L)' 'MRIFKEMAILGLAFFAALYLMFPSLIPDFLPLIGWIDEGVCTLILANTASYYGINLTNLYGRAGTRVVKRRQKK' A
#
# COMPACT_ATOMS: atom_id res chain seq x y z
N MET A 1 -8.25 24.41 -2.12
CA MET A 1 -7.07 23.82 -1.45
C MET A 1 -6.69 22.44 -1.99
N ARG A 2 -6.93 22.17 -3.29
CA ARG A 2 -6.65 20.85 -3.88
C ARG A 2 -5.15 20.59 -4.04
N ILE A 3 -4.41 21.61 -4.50
CA ILE A 3 -2.95 21.55 -4.68
C ILE A 3 -2.22 21.24 -3.36
N PHE A 4 -2.59 21.89 -2.27
CA PHE A 4 -1.97 21.67 -0.95
C PHE A 4 -2.19 20.26 -0.43
N LYS A 5 -3.39 19.70 -0.66
CA LYS A 5 -3.70 18.32 -0.30
C LYS A 5 -2.86 17.33 -1.11
N GLU A 6 -2.76 17.54 -2.42
CA GLU A 6 -1.96 16.68 -3.30
C GLU A 6 -0.47 16.75 -2.95
N MET A 7 0.06 17.93 -2.66
CA MET A 7 1.45 18.11 -2.18
C MET A 7 1.70 17.41 -0.85
N ALA A 8 0.76 17.46 0.10
CA ALA A 8 0.88 16.77 1.38
C ALA A 8 0.88 15.24 1.21
N ILE A 9 0.01 14.71 0.34
CA ILE A 9 -0.06 13.27 0.05
C ILE A 9 1.25 12.80 -0.61
N LEU A 10 1.74 13.51 -1.61
CA LEU A 10 3.03 13.20 -2.27
C LEU A 10 4.21 13.31 -1.30
N GLY A 11 4.23 14.33 -0.45
CA GLY A 11 5.26 14.49 0.57
C GLY A 11 5.28 13.33 1.55
N LEU A 12 4.10 12.93 2.07
CA LEU A 12 3.97 11.80 2.98
C LEU A 12 4.45 10.49 2.35
N ALA A 13 4.07 10.24 1.09
CA ALA A 13 4.52 9.07 0.35
C ALA A 13 6.04 9.08 0.10
N PHE A 14 6.62 10.24 -0.21
CA PHE A 14 8.06 10.38 -0.39
C PHE A 14 8.84 10.05 0.89
N PHE A 15 8.40 10.56 2.04
CA PHE A 15 9.02 10.23 3.32
C PHE A 15 8.85 8.75 3.68
N ALA A 16 7.67 8.17 3.46
CA ALA A 16 7.43 6.74 3.69
C ALA A 16 8.34 5.86 2.81
N ALA A 17 8.55 6.22 1.54
CA ALA A 17 9.46 5.51 0.64
C ALA A 17 10.92 5.62 1.10
N LEU A 18 11.36 6.81 1.54
CA LEU A 18 12.70 7.00 2.07
C LEU A 18 12.94 6.20 3.35
N TYR A 19 11.95 6.16 4.26
CA TYR A 19 12.02 5.35 5.48
C TYR A 19 12.20 3.86 5.16
N LEU A 20 11.39 3.32 4.25
CA LEU A 20 11.50 1.93 3.78
C LEU A 20 12.82 1.62 3.08
N MET A 21 13.39 2.60 2.35
CA MET A 21 14.65 2.41 1.63
C MET A 21 15.87 2.48 2.56
N PHE A 22 15.75 3.17 3.69
CA PHE A 22 16.82 3.35 4.68
C PHE A 22 16.33 3.05 6.11
N PRO A 23 16.03 1.77 6.42
CA PRO A 23 15.56 1.38 7.76
C PRO A 23 16.63 1.62 8.85
N SER A 24 17.89 1.80 8.47
CA SER A 24 19.02 1.99 9.37
C SER A 24 19.21 3.42 9.91
N LEU A 25 18.41 4.39 9.47
CA LEU A 25 18.50 5.80 9.93
C LEU A 25 17.89 6.02 11.33
N ILE A 26 16.98 5.14 11.76
CA ILE A 26 16.39 5.18 13.10
C ILE A 26 16.71 3.83 13.76
N PRO A 27 17.61 3.78 14.76
CA PRO A 27 17.88 2.53 15.46
C PRO A 27 16.61 2.07 16.17
N ASP A 28 16.02 0.98 15.69
CA ASP A 28 14.87 0.34 16.30
C ASP A 28 15.25 -0.21 17.68
N PHE A 29 14.92 0.54 18.73
CA PHE A 29 15.10 0.09 20.12
C PHE A 29 14.15 -1.05 20.51
N LEU A 30 13.09 -1.29 19.71
CA LEU A 30 12.08 -2.31 19.95
C LEU A 30 11.69 -2.99 18.62
N PRO A 31 12.04 -4.28 18.41
CA PRO A 31 11.81 -4.98 17.14
C PRO A 31 10.32 -5.08 16.75
N LEU A 32 9.40 -5.04 17.73
CA LEU A 32 7.95 -5.03 17.46
C LEU A 32 7.44 -3.69 16.91
N ILE A 33 8.08 -2.57 17.28
CA ILE A 33 7.67 -1.24 16.84
C ILE A 33 8.19 -0.97 15.43
N GLY A 34 9.43 -1.38 15.13
CA GLY A 34 10.01 -1.26 13.79
C GLY A 34 9.17 -1.96 12.71
N TRP A 35 8.69 -3.18 12.97
CA TRP A 35 7.83 -3.91 12.03
C TRP A 35 6.46 -3.26 11.81
N ILE A 36 5.90 -2.63 12.84
CA ILE A 36 4.64 -1.88 12.71
C ILE A 36 4.87 -0.64 11.86
N ASP A 37 5.97 0.08 12.07
CA ASP A 37 6.29 1.30 11.33
C ASP A 37 6.56 1.02 9.84
N GLU A 38 7.28 -0.06 9.53
CA GLU A 38 7.46 -0.54 8.16
C GLU A 38 6.12 -0.90 7.49
N GLY A 39 5.22 -1.55 8.22
CA GLY A 39 3.87 -1.88 7.76
C GLY A 39 3.03 -0.63 7.48
N VAL A 40 3.11 0.37 8.36
CA VAL A 40 2.43 1.66 8.18
C VAL A 40 2.97 2.40 6.96
N CYS A 41 4.28 2.48 6.79
CA CYS A 41 4.90 3.11 5.61
C CYS A 41 4.46 2.41 4.32
N THR A 42 4.41 1.07 4.32
CA THR A 42 3.94 0.29 3.17
C THR A 42 2.47 0.58 2.85
N LEU A 43 1.61 0.69 3.87
CA LEU A 43 0.20 1.05 3.70
C LEU A 43 0.01 2.47 3.17
N ILE A 44 0.84 3.42 3.61
CA ILE A 44 0.82 4.80 3.10
C ILE A 44 1.13 4.81 1.61
N LEU A 45 2.16 4.07 1.18
CA LEU A 45 2.51 3.96 -0.24
C LEU A 45 1.41 3.28 -1.05
N ALA A 46 0.85 2.18 -0.54
CA ALA A 46 -0.22 1.46 -1.22
C ALA A 46 -1.49 2.31 -1.37
N ASN A 47 -1.88 3.04 -0.32
CA ASN A 47 -3.02 3.95 -0.38
C ASN A 47 -2.76 5.16 -1.28
N THR A 48 -1.53 5.70 -1.28
CA THR A 48 -1.17 6.79 -2.19
C THR A 48 -1.20 6.34 -3.65
N ALA A 49 -0.66 5.16 -3.95
CA ALA A 49 -0.74 4.57 -5.28
C ALA A 49 -2.20 4.40 -5.72
N SER A 50 -3.05 3.84 -4.84
CA SER A 50 -4.49 3.69 -5.08
C SER A 50 -5.19 5.05 -5.28
N TYR A 51 -4.82 6.07 -4.52
CA TYR A 51 -5.34 7.44 -4.65
C TYR A 51 -5.10 8.04 -6.04
N TYR A 52 -3.95 7.74 -6.65
CA TYR A 52 -3.61 8.15 -8.02
C TYR A 52 -4.09 7.16 -9.10
N GLY A 53 -4.89 6.15 -8.74
CA GLY A 53 -5.46 5.18 -9.67
C GLY A 53 -4.57 3.97 -9.99
N ILE A 54 -3.41 3.85 -9.33
CA ILE A 54 -2.51 2.69 -9.45
C ILE A 54 -2.94 1.65 -8.42
N ASN A 55 -3.78 0.71 -8.83
CA ASN A 55 -4.27 -0.33 -7.93
C ASN A 55 -3.30 -1.51 -7.90
N LEU A 56 -2.41 -1.51 -6.90
CA LEU A 56 -1.41 -2.55 -6.67
C LEU A 56 -2.03 -3.94 -6.41
N THR A 57 -3.31 -4.01 -6.03
CA THR A 57 -4.01 -5.31 -5.87
C THR A 57 -4.22 -6.04 -7.20
N ASN A 58 -4.26 -5.33 -8.32
CA ASN A 58 -4.34 -5.95 -9.64
C ASN A 58 -3.06 -6.69 -10.03
N LEU A 59 -1.91 -6.34 -9.42
CA LEU A 59 -0.64 -7.05 -9.65
C LEU A 59 -0.68 -8.49 -9.13
N TYR A 60 -1.43 -8.74 -8.05
CA TYR A 60 -1.52 -10.06 -7.41
C TYR A 60 -2.52 -11.02 -8.08
N GLY A 61 -3.12 -10.61 -9.19
CA GLY A 61 -4.14 -11.36 -9.89
C GLY A 61 -5.46 -11.33 -9.12
N ARG A 62 -6.55 -10.99 -9.84
CA ARG A 62 -7.89 -11.15 -9.29
C ARG A 62 -8.08 -12.65 -9.03
N ALA A 63 -8.24 -13.06 -7.77
CA ALA A 63 -8.66 -14.42 -7.44
C ALA A 63 -10.03 -14.65 -8.09
N GLY A 64 -10.01 -15.13 -9.33
CA GLY A 64 -11.19 -15.39 -10.10
C GLY A 64 -11.91 -16.54 -9.43
N THR A 65 -12.91 -16.23 -8.61
CA THR A 65 -13.91 -17.20 -8.18
C THR A 65 -14.53 -17.75 -9.45
N ARG A 66 -14.07 -18.94 -9.86
CA ARG A 66 -14.59 -19.65 -11.01
C ARG A 66 -16.03 -20.00 -10.68
N VAL A 67 -16.97 -19.18 -11.15
CA VAL A 67 -18.40 -19.42 -10.95
C VAL A 67 -18.74 -20.70 -11.71
N VAL A 68 -18.87 -21.80 -10.96
CA VAL A 68 -19.29 -23.09 -11.51
C VAL A 68 -20.76 -22.97 -11.88
N LYS A 69 -21.05 -22.67 -13.15
CA LYS A 69 -22.42 -22.74 -13.68
C LYS A 69 -22.86 -24.20 -13.67
N ARG A 70 -23.61 -24.61 -12.64
CA ARG A 70 -24.32 -25.90 -12.63
C ARG A 70 -25.31 -25.90 -13.79
N ARG A 71 -25.06 -26.75 -14.79
CA ARG A 71 -25.97 -26.98 -15.91
C ARG A 71 -27.21 -27.68 -15.36
N GLN A 72 -28.33 -26.97 -15.23
CA GLN A 72 -29.61 -27.62 -14.98
C GLN A 72 -30.02 -28.38 -16.24
N LYS A 73 -30.14 -29.70 -16.10
CA LYS A 73 -30.69 -30.58 -17.12
C LYS A 73 -32.22 -30.51 -16.98
N LYS A 74 -32.88 -29.98 -18.01
CA LYS A 74 -34.34 -30.11 -18.18
C LYS A 74 -34.70 -31.55 -18.53
#